data_AF-A0A7X0A3W0-F1
#
_entry.id   AF-A0A7X0A3W0-F1
#
_cell.length_a   1.000
_cell.length_b   1.000
_cell.length_c   1.000
_cell.angle_alpha   90.00
_cell.angle_beta   90.00
_cell.angle_gamma   90.00
#
_symmetry.space_group_name_H-M   'P 1'
#
loop_
_entity.id
_entity.type
_entity.pdbx_description
1 polymer ?
#
loop_
_entity_poly.entity_id
_entity_poly.type
_entity_poly.pdbx_seq_one_letter_code
_entity_poly.pdbx_strand_id
1 'polypeptide(L)'
;MAKDFDLPVDTSLLKQLYEGETAIGQFLTAFFSDKSNHSSICQGLASYFYDDGGSPEVREFEITNASFNPGNLTGSFKCVFKVYFFFTCSDVKNQKNENITWQFSINKNKLSIAFVGEEPWVWN
;
A
#
# COMPACT_ATOMS: atom_id res chain seq x y z
N MET A 1 2.67 -13.80 -4.71
CA MET A 1 2.49 -12.63 -5.61
C MET A 1 1.76 -11.56 -4.83
N ALA A 2 2.24 -10.32 -4.88
CA ALA A 2 1.60 -9.18 -4.21
C ALA A 2 0.15 -9.05 -4.70
N LYS A 3 -0.79 -8.79 -3.79
CA LYS A 3 -2.18 -8.58 -4.18
C LYS A 3 -2.34 -7.16 -4.72
N ASP A 4 -2.49 -7.04 -6.03
CA ASP A 4 -2.98 -5.82 -6.66
C ASP A 4 -4.42 -5.53 -6.21
N PHE A 5 -4.73 -4.26 -6.02
CA PHE A 5 -6.09 -3.86 -5.64
C PHE A 5 -6.45 -2.49 -6.20
N ASP A 6 -7.75 -2.30 -6.42
CA ASP A 6 -8.34 -1.05 -6.87
C ASP A 6 -9.32 -0.57 -5.79
N LEU A 7 -9.19 0.69 -5.39
CA LEU A 7 -9.99 1.28 -4.32
C LEU A 7 -10.67 2.56 -4.79
N PRO A 8 -11.94 2.80 -4.38
CA PRO A 8 -12.63 4.03 -4.70
C PRO A 8 -11.93 5.22 -4.04
N VAL A 9 -11.90 6.36 -4.72
CA VAL A 9 -11.30 7.59 -4.20
C VAL A 9 -12.34 8.68 -4.08
N ASP A 10 -12.32 9.37 -2.95
CA ASP A 10 -13.12 10.57 -2.73
C ASP A 10 -12.72 11.69 -3.71
N THR A 11 -13.73 12.26 -4.37
CA THR A 11 -13.55 13.34 -5.35
C THR A 11 -12.91 14.60 -4.78
N SER A 12 -13.14 14.92 -3.50
CA SER A 12 -12.58 16.09 -2.84
C SER A 12 -11.07 15.93 -2.60
N LEU A 13 -10.63 14.74 -2.15
CA LEU A 13 -9.21 14.43 -1.97
C LEU A 13 -8.45 14.43 -3.30
N LEU A 14 -9.05 13.88 -4.36
CA LEU A 14 -8.46 13.94 -5.70
C LEU A 14 -8.30 15.38 -6.19
N LYS A 15 -9.32 16.21 -5.98
CA LYS A 15 -9.30 17.61 -6.40
C LYS A 15 -8.15 18.37 -5.71
N GLN A 16 -7.98 18.20 -4.39
CA GLN A 16 -6.89 18.81 -3.63
C GLN A 16 -5.51 18.37 -4.13
N LEU A 17 -5.35 17.09 -4.48
CA LEU A 17 -4.11 16.58 -5.08
C LEU A 17 -3.83 17.22 -6.45
N TYR A 18 -4.85 17.41 -7.29
CA TYR A 18 -4.70 18.01 -8.62
C TYR A 18 -4.42 19.51 -8.59
N GLU A 19 -5.04 20.23 -7.65
CA GLU A 19 -4.86 21.67 -7.48
C GLU A 19 -3.54 22.00 -6.77
N GLY A 20 -2.78 20.98 -6.35
CA GLY A 20 -1.50 21.15 -5.65
C GLY A 20 -1.67 21.62 -4.20
N GLU A 21 -2.88 21.55 -3.67
CA GLU A 21 -3.22 21.94 -2.29
C GLU A 21 -2.76 20.90 -1.26
N THR A 22 -2.48 19.67 -1.70
CA THR A 22 -2.02 18.57 -0.85
C THR A 22 -0.89 17.80 -1.53
N ALA A 23 0.20 17.56 -0.80
CA ALA A 23 1.30 16.72 -1.30
C ALA A 23 0.87 15.26 -1.39
N ILE A 24 1.39 14.50 -2.36
CA ILE A 24 1.00 13.09 -2.57
C ILE A 24 1.15 12.22 -1.30
N GLY A 25 2.21 12.43 -0.51
CA GLY A 25 2.39 11.69 0.74
C GLY A 25 1.26 11.95 1.74
N GLN A 26 0.82 13.21 1.88
CA GLN A 26 -0.30 13.58 2.73
C GLN A 26 -1.63 13.02 2.20
N PHE A 27 -1.82 13.06 0.88
CA PHE A 27 -2.98 12.45 0.22
C PHE A 27 -3.05 10.95 0.52
N LEU A 28 -1.95 10.21 0.33
CA LEU A 28 -1.93 8.76 0.57
C LEU A 28 -2.13 8.43 2.05
N THR A 29 -1.54 9.20 2.97
CA THR A 29 -1.75 9.03 4.42
C THR A 29 -3.22 9.27 4.80
N ALA A 30 -3.85 10.31 4.27
CA ALA A 30 -5.27 10.56 4.48
C ALA A 30 -6.13 9.46 3.86
N PHE A 31 -5.81 9.02 2.65
CA PHE A 31 -6.52 7.96 1.93
C PHE A 31 -6.52 6.63 2.69
N PHE A 32 -5.37 6.24 3.27
CA PHE A 32 -5.23 5.04 4.08
C PHE A 32 -5.57 5.24 5.56
N SER A 33 -6.03 6.42 5.99
CA SER A 33 -6.63 6.59 7.32
C SER A 33 -8.02 5.96 7.40
N ASP A 34 -8.68 5.76 6.25
CA ASP A 34 -9.90 4.96 6.17
C ASP A 34 -9.61 3.49 6.52
N LYS A 35 -10.44 2.91 7.38
CA LYS A 35 -10.24 1.55 7.90
C LYS A 35 -10.23 0.48 6.81
N SER A 36 -11.05 0.63 5.77
CA SER A 36 -11.15 -0.34 4.68
C SER A 36 -9.93 -0.27 3.75
N ASN A 37 -9.50 0.95 3.42
CA ASN A 37 -8.29 1.18 2.64
C ASN A 37 -7.05 0.70 3.39
N HIS A 38 -6.94 1.03 4.68
CA HIS A 38 -5.88 0.56 5.57
C HIS A 38 -5.79 -0.96 5.62
N SER A 39 -6.94 -1.64 5.80
CA SER A 39 -6.99 -3.10 5.80
C SER A 39 -6.54 -3.70 4.46
N SER A 40 -6.85 -3.03 3.35
CA SER A 40 -6.50 -3.51 2.01
C SER A 40 -4.99 -3.45 1.77
N ILE A 41 -4.33 -2.34 2.11
CA ILE A 41 -2.87 -2.24 1.99
C ILE A 41 -2.15 -3.17 2.97
N CYS A 42 -2.61 -3.30 4.22
CA CYS A 42 -2.02 -4.26 5.16
C CYS A 42 -2.12 -5.72 4.66
N GLN A 43 -3.26 -6.10 4.07
CA GLN A 43 -3.40 -7.42 3.45
C GLN A 43 -2.46 -7.57 2.23
N GLY A 44 -2.35 -6.52 1.41
CA GLY A 44 -1.41 -6.47 0.28
C GLY A 44 0.03 -6.69 0.74
N LEU A 45 0.48 -5.98 1.77
CA LEU A 45 1.82 -6.11 2.34
C LEU A 45 2.06 -7.49 2.97
N ALA A 46 1.09 -8.03 3.71
CA ALA A 46 1.21 -9.37 4.30
C ALA A 46 1.32 -10.47 3.25
N SER A 47 0.70 -10.29 2.07
CA SER A 47 0.69 -11.29 0.99
C SER A 47 2.06 -11.63 0.41
N TYR A 48 3.06 -10.77 0.60
CA TYR A 48 4.44 -11.03 0.20
C TYR A 48 5.10 -12.13 1.01
N PHE A 49 4.58 -12.43 2.20
CA PHE A 49 5.19 -13.35 3.15
C PHE A 49 4.36 -14.62 3.35
N TYR A 50 3.31 -14.85 2.53
CA TYR A 50 2.47 -16.05 2.66
C TYR A 50 3.25 -17.35 2.40
N ASP A 51 4.32 -17.29 1.59
CA ASP A 51 5.17 -18.44 1.29
C ASP A 51 6.25 -18.70 2.37
N ASP A 52 6.45 -17.78 3.33
CA ASP A 52 7.44 -17.90 4.42
C ASP A 52 6.95 -18.78 5.58
N GLY A 53 5.71 -19.27 5.51
CA GLY A 53 5.06 -20.08 6.54
C GLY A 53 4.50 -19.28 7.72
N GLY A 54 3.61 -19.93 8.48
CA GLY A 54 2.82 -19.25 9.50
C GLY A 54 1.72 -18.37 8.89
N SER A 55 1.09 -17.55 9.73
CA SER A 55 0.11 -16.55 9.30
C SER A 55 0.73 -15.16 9.43
N PRO A 56 1.26 -14.55 8.36
CA PRO A 56 1.84 -13.22 8.44
C PRO A 56 0.73 -12.15 8.57
N GLU A 57 1.00 -11.16 9.41
CA GLU A 57 0.12 -10.03 9.66
C GLU A 57 0.91 -8.73 9.59
N VAL A 58 0.36 -7.72 8.90
CA VAL A 58 0.84 -6.34 8.94
C VAL A 58 -0.24 -5.51 9.59
N ARG A 59 0.13 -4.74 10.61
CA ARG A 59 -0.83 -3.94 11.40
C ARG A 59 -0.71 -2.45 11.16
N GLU A 60 0.49 -1.99 10.88
CA GLU A 60 0.84 -0.58 10.75
C GLU A 60 1.94 -0.47 9.71
N PHE A 61 1.95 0.66 9.00
CA PHE A 61 2.97 1.00 8.03
C PHE A 61 3.14 2.51 7.97
N GLU A 62 4.30 2.95 7.48
CA GLU A 62 4.62 4.34 7.21
C GLU A 62 4.82 4.52 5.70
N ILE A 63 4.28 5.62 5.17
CA ILE A 63 4.46 6.02 3.77
C ILE A 63 5.67 6.95 3.68
N THR A 64 6.66 6.56 2.89
CA THR A 64 7.87 7.33 2.63
C THR A 64 8.13 7.43 1.13
N ASN A 65 8.97 8.38 0.72
CA ASN A 65 9.41 8.54 -0.68
C ASN A 65 8.26 8.53 -1.72
N ALA A 66 7.15 9.18 -1.38
CA ALA A 66 6.00 9.28 -2.27
C ALA A 66 6.31 10.21 -3.45
N SER A 67 6.00 9.77 -4.67
CA SER A 67 6.15 10.51 -5.90
C SER A 67 4.87 10.42 -6.72
N PHE A 68 4.55 11.49 -7.46
CA PHE A 68 3.36 11.54 -8.30
C PHE A 68 3.64 12.34 -9.57
N ASN A 69 3.26 11.77 -10.71
CA ASN A 69 3.30 12.44 -12.00
C ASN A 69 1.87 12.81 -12.43
N PRO A 70 1.48 14.09 -12.35
CA PRO A 70 0.14 14.54 -12.72
C PRO A 70 -0.13 14.43 -14.22
N GLY A 71 0.90 14.34 -15.07
CA GLY A 71 0.76 14.25 -16.53
C GLY A 71 0.19 12.90 -16.99
N ASN A 72 0.53 11.81 -16.30
CA ASN A 72 0.05 10.46 -16.62
C ASN A 72 -0.76 9.80 -15.48
N LEU A 73 -0.97 10.51 -14.37
CA LEU A 73 -1.75 10.05 -13.22
C LEU A 73 -1.18 8.80 -12.55
N THR A 74 0.14 8.64 -12.59
CA THR A 74 0.84 7.53 -11.94
C THR A 74 1.79 8.03 -10.88
N GLY A 75 2.15 7.15 -9.96
CA GLY A 75 3.15 7.46 -8.96
C GLY A 75 3.63 6.23 -8.24
N SER A 76 4.43 6.46 -7.21
CA SER A 76 4.96 5.41 -6.36
C SER A 76 5.09 5.90 -4.93
N PHE A 77 5.16 4.96 -3.99
CA PHE A 77 5.51 5.23 -2.61
C PHE A 77 6.17 4.00 -2.00
N LYS A 78 6.92 4.20 -0.93
CA LYS A 78 7.52 3.12 -0.15
C LYS A 78 6.73 2.95 1.14
N CYS A 79 6.27 1.72 1.39
CA CYS A 79 5.75 1.31 2.69
C CYS A 79 6.90 0.78 3.53
N VAL A 80 7.10 1.35 4.73
CA VAL A 80 7.97 0.78 5.76
C VAL A 80 7.06 0.19 6.84
N PHE A 81 7.23 -1.08 7.18
CA PHE A 81 6.29 -1.77 8.06
C PHE A 81 6.95 -2.91 8.82
N LYS A 82 6.20 -3.46 9.76
CA LYS A 82 6.58 -4.67 10.49
C LYS A 82 5.59 -5.79 10.17
N VAL A 83 6.13 -6.94 9.78
CA VAL A 83 5.35 -8.17 9.61
C VAL A 83 5.51 -9.05 10.84
N TYR A 84 4.40 -9.59 11.33
CA TYR A 84 4.31 -10.50 12.46
C TYR A 84 3.97 -11.90 11.97
N PHE A 85 4.74 -12.92 12.36
CA PHE A 85 4.47 -14.31 11.99
C PHE A 85 3.91 -15.10 13.17
N PHE A 86 2.71 -15.63 12.98
CA PHE A 86 2.03 -16.48 13.94
C PHE A 86 2.11 -17.94 13.50
N PHE A 87 2.51 -18.84 14.40
CA PHE A 87 2.52 -20.27 14.13
C PHE A 87 1.69 -20.97 15.19
N THR A 88 0.58 -21.60 14.77
CA THR A 88 -0.49 -22.13 15.64
C THR A 88 -1.12 -21.03 16.52
N CYS A 89 -2.27 -21.31 17.14
CA CYS A 89 -3.14 -20.30 17.76
C CYS A 89 -2.51 -19.55 18.95
N SER A 90 -1.66 -18.54 18.69
CA SER A 90 -1.72 -17.17 19.27
C SER A 90 -0.35 -16.50 19.46
N ASP A 91 0.78 -17.23 19.39
CA ASP A 91 2.07 -16.63 19.73
C ASP A 91 2.75 -16.00 18.50
N VAL A 92 3.06 -14.70 18.60
CA VAL A 92 4.02 -14.04 17.70
C VAL A 92 5.36 -14.70 17.93
N LYS A 93 5.81 -15.52 16.98
CA LYS A 93 7.11 -16.20 17.09
C LYS A 93 8.24 -15.38 16.52
N ASN A 94 7.93 -14.50 15.56
CA ASN A 94 8.92 -13.67 14.89
C ASN A 94 8.30 -12.36 14.39
N GLN A 95 9.12 -11.31 14.32
CA GLN A 95 8.78 -10.04 13.70
C GLN A 95 9.93 -9.59 12.80
N LYS A 96 9.61 -9.05 11.64
CA LYS A 96 10.60 -8.54 10.68
C LYS A 96 10.21 -7.13 10.26
N ASN A 97 11.19 -6.23 10.25
CA ASN A 97 11.01 -4.91 9.65
C ASN A 97 11.29 -5.03 8.16
N GLU A 98 10.38 -4.49 7.36
CA GLU A 98 10.41 -4.61 5.92
C GLU A 98 10.07 -3.29 5.24
N ASN A 99 10.47 -3.18 3.98
CA ASN A 99 10.05 -2.07 3.15
C ASN A 99 9.78 -2.53 1.72
N ILE A 100 8.66 -2.09 1.16
CA ILE A 100 8.22 -2.49 -0.18
C ILE A 100 7.78 -1.24 -0.93
N THR A 101 8.19 -1.14 -2.19
CA THR A 101 7.74 -0.07 -3.07
C THR A 101 6.45 -0.48 -3.76
N TRP A 102 5.49 0.43 -3.79
CA TRP A 102 4.22 0.25 -4.49
C TRP A 102 4.10 1.31 -5.57
N GLN A 103 3.57 0.90 -6.72
CA GLN A 103 3.15 1.80 -7.78
C GLN A 103 1.65 2.00 -7.70
N PHE A 104 1.19 3.15 -8.16
CA PHE A 104 -0.23 3.42 -8.27
C PHE A 104 -0.58 4.18 -9.55
N SER A 105 -1.83 4.03 -9.98
CA SER A 105 -2.41 4.79 -11.08
C SER A 105 -3.83 5.23 -10.73
N ILE A 106 -4.16 6.48 -11.05
CA ILE A 106 -5.47 7.07 -10.76
C ILE A 106 -6.33 7.04 -12.02
N ASN A 107 -7.48 6.38 -11.93
CA ASN A 107 -8.48 6.36 -12.98
C ASN A 107 -9.55 7.43 -12.74
N LYS A 108 -9.45 8.56 -13.44
CA LYS A 108 -10.42 9.66 -13.34
C LYS A 108 -11.85 9.28 -13.73
N ASN A 109 -12.01 8.36 -14.69
CA ASN A 109 -13.33 7.98 -15.18
C ASN A 109 -14.06 7.07 -14.18
N LYS A 110 -13.31 6.22 -13.48
CA LYS A 110 -13.84 5.28 -12.47
C LYS A 110 -13.79 5.83 -11.04
N LEU A 111 -13.16 6.99 -10.84
CA LEU A 111 -12.89 7.57 -9.52
C LEU A 111 -12.21 6.56 -8.59
N SER A 112 -11.17 5.92 -9.10
CA SER A 112 -10.50 4.82 -8.42
C SER A 112 -8.98 4.93 -8.52
N ILE A 113 -8.29 4.31 -7.58
CA ILE A 113 -6.82 4.21 -7.54
C ILE A 113 -6.45 2.73 -7.53
N ALA A 114 -5.74 2.33 -8.58
CA ALA A 114 -5.16 1.01 -8.68
C ALA A 114 -3.76 1.03 -8.08
N PHE A 115 -3.49 0.04 -7.22
CA PHE A 115 -2.24 -0.16 -6.54
C PHE A 115 -1.63 -1.48 -6.99
N VAL A 116 -0.37 -1.43 -7.39
CA VAL A 116 0.41 -2.58 -7.83
C VAL A 116 1.64 -2.67 -6.95
N GLY A 117 1.76 -3.81 -6.26
CA GLY A 117 2.92 -4.10 -5.45
C GLY A 117 4.14 -4.39 -6.33
N GLU A 118 5.35 -4.14 -5.82
CA GLU A 118 6.57 -4.67 -6.40
C GLU A 118 6.45 -6.21 -6.57
N GLU A 119 6.58 -6.73 -7.79
CA GLU A 119 6.68 -8.18 -7.95
C GLU A 119 7.99 -8.66 -7.32
N PRO A 120 8.02 -9.80 -6.61
CA PRO A 120 9.28 -10.35 -6.15
C PRO A 120 10.15 -10.63 -7.38
N TRP A 121 11.22 -9.86 -7.55
CA TRP A 121 12.21 -10.05 -8.60
C TRP A 121 12.77 -11.47 -8.47
N VAL A 122 12.27 -12.38 -9.30
CA VAL A 122 12.91 -13.68 -9.51
C VAL A 122 14.17 -13.39 -10.30
N TRP A 123 15.30 -13.23 -9.61
CA TRP A 123 16.59 -13.37 -10.26
C TRP A 123 16.73 -14.86 -10.60
N ASN A 124 16.52 -15.20 -11.87
CA ASN A 124 16.98 -16.47 -12.43
C ASN A 124 18.51 -16.53 -12.42
#